data_AF-A0A4P0XGW5-F1
#
_entry.id   AF-A0A4P0XGW5-F1
#
_cell.length_a   1.000
_cell.length_b   1.000
_cell.length_c   1.000
_cell.angle_alpha   90.00
_cell.angle_beta   90.00
_cell.angle_gamma   90.00
#
_symmetry.space_group_name_H-M   'P 1'
#
loop_
_entity.id
_entity.type
_entity.pdbx_description
1 polymer ?
#
loop_
_entity_poly.entity_id
_entity_poly.type
_entity_poly.pdbx_seq_one_letter_code
_entity_poly.pdbx_strand_id
1 'polypeptide(L)'
;MATIELQTTAELAESRRKMQAKRRMKNRIALALSMATMAFGLFWLIWILMATITRGFDGMSLALFTEMTPPPNTAGGGLANALAGSGLLILWATVFGTPLGILAGIYLAEYGRKSVLAEIIRFINDILLSRAVYRGGSVRLHHRGGADATLLGLGGRYRAGAAAGAYRYSYHRKHAEAGAG
;
A
#
# COMPACT_ATOMS: atom_id res chain seq x y z
N MET A 1 -1.00 -35.89 48.15
CA MET A 1 -0.02 -35.16 47.31
C MET A 1 -0.11 -35.57 45.84
N ALA A 2 -0.04 -36.86 45.48
CA ALA A 2 -0.14 -37.33 44.09
C ALA A 2 -1.46 -36.97 43.36
N THR A 3 -2.59 -36.89 44.07
CA THR A 3 -3.90 -36.58 43.48
C THR A 3 -4.05 -35.13 43.02
N ILE A 4 -3.40 -34.17 43.71
CA ILE A 4 -3.44 -32.75 43.35
C ILE A 4 -2.59 -32.46 42.10
N GLU A 5 -1.46 -33.16 41.93
CA GLU A 5 -0.65 -33.07 40.70
C GLU A 5 -1.37 -33.65 39.47
N LEU A 6 -2.13 -34.73 39.65
CA LEU A 6 -2.92 -35.32 38.57
C LEU A 6 -4.06 -34.41 38.11
N GLN A 7 -4.72 -33.71 39.04
CA GLN A 7 -5.77 -32.73 38.71
C GLN A 7 -5.21 -31.52 37.95
N THR A 8 -4.11 -30.95 38.44
CA THR A 8 -3.48 -29.77 37.82
C THR A 8 -2.92 -30.04 36.42
N THR A 9 -2.31 -31.21 36.20
CA THR A 9 -1.82 -31.61 34.87
C THR A 9 -2.95 -31.85 33.86
N ALA A 10 -4.07 -32.43 34.30
CA ALA A 10 -5.26 -32.63 33.47
C ALA A 10 -5.92 -31.29 33.08
N GLU A 11 -6.09 -30.36 34.03
CA GLU A 11 -6.63 -29.02 33.78
C GLU A 11 -5.74 -28.18 32.85
N LEU A 12 -4.41 -28.25 33.02
CA LEU A 12 -3.45 -27.61 32.13
C LEU A 12 -3.50 -28.19 30.71
N ALA A 13 -3.66 -29.51 30.58
CA ALA A 13 -3.81 -30.16 29.28
C ALA A 13 -5.11 -29.76 28.58
N GLU A 14 -6.23 -29.66 29.31
CA GLU A 14 -7.50 -29.20 28.77
C GLU A 14 -7.45 -27.73 28.34
N SER A 15 -6.85 -26.86 29.15
CA SER A 15 -6.62 -25.45 28.83
C SER A 15 -5.75 -25.28 27.57
N ARG A 16 -4.67 -26.06 27.45
CA ARG A 16 -3.82 -26.10 26.25
C ARG A 16 -4.59 -26.57 25.02
N ARG A 17 -5.42 -27.62 25.13
CA ARG A 17 -6.27 -28.11 24.04
C ARG A 17 -7.28 -27.05 23.59
N LYS A 18 -7.95 -26.37 24.52
CA LYS A 18 -8.88 -25.25 24.22
C LYS A 18 -8.17 -24.09 23.52
N MET A 19 -6.98 -23.70 23.98
CA MET A 19 -6.18 -22.66 23.33
C MET A 19 -5.71 -23.08 21.93
N GLN A 20 -5.24 -24.31 21.75
CA GLN A 20 -4.83 -24.83 20.44
C GLN A 20 -6.01 -24.92 19.47
N ALA A 21 -7.19 -25.35 19.92
CA ALA A 21 -8.41 -25.38 19.10
C ALA A 21 -8.80 -23.98 18.63
N LYS A 22 -8.77 -22.97 19.51
CA LYS A 22 -9.01 -21.56 19.14
C LYS A 22 -8.00 -21.05 18.11
N ARG A 23 -6.71 -21.37 18.25
CA ARG A 23 -5.67 -20.97 17.28
C ARG A 23 -5.87 -21.65 15.92
N ARG A 24 -6.22 -22.94 15.90
CA ARG A 24 -6.52 -23.68 14.66
C ARG A 24 -7.74 -23.10 13.93
N MET A 25 -8.80 -22.73 14.66
CA MET A 25 -9.98 -22.10 14.06
C MET A 25 -9.64 -20.74 13.44
N LYS A 26 -8.90 -19.88 14.14
CA LYS A 26 -8.43 -18.60 13.60
C LYS A 26 -7.59 -18.79 12.34
N ASN A 27 -6.68 -19.76 12.35
CA ASN A 27 -5.86 -20.05 11.17
C ASN A 27 -6.72 -20.51 9.98
N ARG A 28 -7.71 -21.38 10.20
CA ARG A 28 -8.65 -21.82 9.16
C ARG A 28 -9.48 -20.66 8.60
N ILE A 29 -9.97 -19.76 9.46
CA ILE A 29 -10.71 -18.57 9.02
C ILE A 29 -9.81 -17.65 8.19
N ALA A 30 -8.58 -17.40 8.65
CA ALA A 30 -7.62 -16.59 7.90
C ALA A 30 -7.27 -17.19 6.53
N LEU A 31 -7.04 -18.50 6.47
CA LEU A 31 -6.82 -19.24 5.23
C LEU A 31 -8.03 -19.17 4.30
N ALA A 32 -9.24 -19.42 4.80
CA ALA A 32 -10.46 -19.33 4.00
C ALA A 32 -10.68 -17.89 3.46
N LEU A 33 -10.45 -16.88 4.30
CA LEU A 33 -10.62 -15.48 3.91
C LEU A 33 -9.58 -15.06 2.85
N SER A 34 -8.31 -15.42 3.03
CA SER A 34 -7.27 -15.14 2.03
C SER A 34 -7.54 -15.85 0.70
N MET A 35 -7.97 -17.11 0.73
CA MET A 35 -8.39 -17.83 -0.48
C MET A 35 -9.61 -17.17 -1.14
N ALA A 36 -10.59 -16.71 -0.36
CA ALA A 36 -11.75 -15.99 -0.88
C ALA A 36 -11.37 -14.66 -1.52
N THR A 37 -10.48 -13.88 -0.89
CA THR A 37 -9.97 -12.62 -1.47
C THR A 37 -9.18 -12.87 -2.75
N MET A 38 -8.34 -13.90 -2.78
CA MET A 38 -7.61 -14.30 -3.98
C MET A 38 -8.57 -14.70 -5.11
N ALA A 39 -9.56 -15.55 -4.82
CA ALA A 39 -10.55 -15.97 -5.81
C ALA A 39 -11.38 -14.80 -6.33
N PHE A 40 -11.72 -13.84 -5.46
CA PHE A 40 -12.43 -12.62 -5.85
C PHE A 40 -11.60 -11.77 -6.82
N GLY A 41 -10.31 -11.55 -6.52
CA GLY A 41 -9.42 -10.83 -7.44
C GLY A 41 -9.24 -11.56 -8.77
N LEU A 42 -9.09 -12.89 -8.72
CA LEU A 42 -8.92 -13.72 -9.91
C LEU A 42 -10.18 -13.74 -10.78
N PHE A 43 -11.36 -13.71 -10.18
CA PHE A 43 -12.63 -13.57 -10.89
C PHE A 43 -12.65 -12.30 -11.75
N TRP A 44 -12.29 -11.14 -11.19
CA TRP A 44 -12.21 -9.89 -11.96
C TRP A 44 -11.12 -9.92 -13.03
N LEU A 45 -9.97 -10.53 -12.73
CA LEU A 45 -8.88 -10.68 -13.71
C LEU A 45 -9.31 -11.54 -14.90
N ILE A 46 -9.94 -12.69 -14.64
CA ILE A 46 -10.46 -13.56 -15.70
C ILE A 46 -11.56 -12.85 -16.47
N TRP A 47 -12.45 -12.14 -15.78
CA TRP A 47 -13.52 -11.37 -16.42
C TRP A 47 -12.96 -10.35 -17.42
N ILE A 48 -12.02 -9.51 -16.99
CA ILE A 48 -11.44 -8.50 -17.89
C ILE A 48 -10.64 -9.15 -19.01
N LEU A 49 -9.89 -10.22 -18.74
CA LEU A 49 -9.15 -10.95 -19.76
C LEU A 49 -10.09 -11.54 -20.81
N MET A 50 -11.19 -12.17 -20.40
CA MET A 50 -12.22 -12.69 -21.32
C MET A 50 -12.89 -11.58 -22.12
N ALA A 51 -13.22 -10.45 -21.49
CA ALA A 51 -13.80 -9.29 -22.18
C ALA A 51 -12.84 -8.70 -23.22
N THR A 52 -11.55 -8.59 -22.87
CA THR A 52 -10.50 -8.10 -23.78
C THR A 52 -10.23 -9.09 -24.91
N ILE A 53 -10.21 -10.38 -24.65
CA ILE A 53 -10.04 -11.43 -25.67
C ILE A 53 -11.21 -11.38 -26.65
N THR A 54 -12.44 -11.50 -26.16
CA THR A 54 -13.63 -11.53 -27.03
C THR A 54 -13.77 -10.28 -27.90
N ARG A 55 -13.57 -9.09 -27.33
CA ARG A 55 -13.63 -7.82 -28.09
C ARG A 55 -12.36 -7.54 -28.91
N GLY A 56 -11.23 -8.09 -28.51
CA GLY A 56 -9.93 -7.89 -29.15
C GLY A 56 -9.73 -8.80 -30.36
N PHE A 57 -10.26 -10.02 -30.34
CA PHE A 57 -10.19 -10.96 -31.46
C PHE A 57 -10.90 -10.41 -32.70
N ASP A 58 -12.07 -9.78 -32.54
CA ASP A 58 -12.79 -9.15 -33.65
C ASP A 58 -12.00 -7.99 -34.30
N GLY A 59 -11.04 -7.41 -33.58
CA GLY A 59 -10.16 -6.36 -34.08
C GLY A 59 -8.83 -6.86 -34.65
N MET A 60 -8.40 -8.09 -34.37
CA MET A 60 -7.06 -8.56 -34.75
C MET A 60 -6.93 -8.78 -36.26
N SER A 61 -6.33 -7.81 -36.96
CA SER A 61 -5.90 -7.92 -38.36
C SER A 61 -4.43 -7.52 -38.50
N LEU A 62 -3.74 -8.04 -39.53
CA LEU A 62 -2.36 -7.65 -39.83
C LEU A 62 -2.22 -6.14 -40.08
N ALA A 63 -3.25 -5.52 -40.66
CA ALA A 63 -3.35 -4.06 -40.84
C ALA A 63 -3.25 -3.30 -39.50
N LEU A 64 -3.75 -3.88 -38.41
CA LEU A 64 -3.71 -3.27 -37.08
C LEU A 64 -2.26 -3.16 -36.54
N PHE A 65 -1.35 -4.03 -36.97
CA PHE A 65 0.06 -3.99 -36.56
C PHE A 65 0.94 -3.18 -37.50
N THR A 66 0.61 -3.12 -38.78
CA THR A 66 1.46 -2.48 -39.80
C THR A 66 1.01 -1.08 -40.18
N GLU A 67 -0.27 -0.74 -40.04
CA GLU A 67 -0.76 0.59 -40.40
C GLU A 67 -0.53 1.61 -39.29
N MET A 68 -0.22 2.83 -39.70
CA MET A 68 -0.09 3.96 -38.79
C MET A 68 -1.47 4.38 -38.29
N THR A 69 -1.54 4.85 -37.04
CA THR A 69 -2.78 5.40 -36.48
C THR A 69 -3.12 6.70 -37.22
N PRO A 70 -4.26 6.77 -37.93
CA PRO A 70 -4.64 7.95 -38.68
C PRO A 70 -5.16 9.04 -37.74
N PRO A 71 -5.31 10.28 -38.26
CA PRO A 71 -5.81 11.40 -37.47
C PRO A 71 -7.19 11.10 -36.86
N PRO A 72 -7.51 11.68 -35.69
CA PRO A 72 -8.78 11.46 -35.02
C PRO A 72 -9.96 11.76 -35.95
N ASN A 73 -11.02 10.94 -35.86
CA ASN A 73 -12.25 11.02 -36.66
C ASN A 73 -12.18 10.46 -38.11
N THR A 74 -11.20 9.60 -38.41
CA THR A 74 -11.17 8.79 -39.65
C THR A 74 -11.42 7.32 -39.36
N ALA A 75 -12.19 6.65 -40.23
CA ALA A 75 -12.49 5.22 -40.09
C ALA A 75 -11.34 4.38 -40.67
N GLY A 76 -10.88 3.37 -39.92
CA GLY A 76 -9.75 2.52 -40.29
C GLY A 76 -8.43 3.00 -39.68
N GLY A 77 -7.38 2.17 -39.73
CA GLY A 77 -6.04 2.45 -39.22
C GLY A 77 -5.51 1.50 -38.15
N GLY A 78 -4.17 1.49 -37.96
CA GLY A 78 -3.48 0.56 -37.05
C GLY A 78 -2.83 1.20 -35.83
N LEU A 79 -2.16 0.37 -35.03
CA LEU A 79 -1.48 0.71 -33.77
C LEU A 79 0.05 0.69 -33.90
N ALA A 80 0.60 0.68 -35.12
CA ALA A 80 2.04 0.51 -35.37
C ALA A 80 2.90 1.49 -34.56
N ASN A 81 2.52 2.78 -34.54
CA ASN A 81 3.25 3.82 -33.81
C ASN A 81 3.19 3.65 -32.29
N ALA A 82 2.05 3.19 -31.76
CA ALA A 82 1.89 2.95 -30.32
C ALA A 82 2.72 1.75 -29.87
N LEU A 83 2.80 0.70 -30.68
CA LEU A 83 3.63 -0.48 -30.42
C LEU A 83 5.13 -0.16 -30.53
N ALA A 84 5.55 0.55 -31.57
CA ALA A 84 6.93 0.98 -31.73
C ALA A 84 7.38 1.90 -30.59
N GLY A 85 6.55 2.89 -30.21
CA GLY A 85 6.82 3.78 -29.09
C GLY A 85 6.91 3.04 -27.76
N SER A 86 5.93 2.16 -27.47
CA SER A 86 5.93 1.36 -26.24
C SER A 86 7.14 0.42 -26.18
N GLY A 87 7.48 -0.23 -27.29
CA GLY A 87 8.64 -1.12 -27.39
C GLY A 87 9.95 -0.37 -27.16
N LEU A 88 10.13 0.80 -27.76
CA LEU A 88 11.31 1.64 -27.57
C LEU A 88 11.42 2.13 -26.11
N LEU A 89 10.30 2.53 -25.52
CA LEU A 89 10.26 2.94 -24.11
C LEU A 89 10.64 1.79 -23.18
N ILE A 90 10.06 0.59 -23.39
CA ILE A 90 10.39 -0.60 -22.60
C ILE A 90 11.86 -0.95 -22.77
N LEU A 91 12.39 -0.92 -24.00
CA LEU A 91 13.80 -1.22 -24.29
C LEU A 91 14.73 -0.32 -23.47
N TRP A 92 14.55 0.99 -23.54
CA TRP A 92 15.39 1.93 -22.80
C TRP A 92 15.17 1.82 -21.29
N ALA A 93 13.93 1.63 -20.84
CA ALA A 93 13.61 1.42 -19.44
C ALA A 93 14.28 0.16 -18.88
N THR A 94 14.35 -0.93 -19.64
CA THR A 94 15.04 -2.16 -19.22
C THR A 94 16.55 -2.01 -19.29
N VAL A 95 17.09 -1.46 -20.38
CA VAL A 95 18.54 -1.28 -20.58
C VAL A 95 19.17 -0.45 -19.47
N PHE A 96 18.51 0.60 -19.00
CA PHE A 96 19.05 1.44 -17.92
C PHE A 96 18.44 1.14 -16.57
N GLY A 97 17.11 0.97 -16.50
CA GLY A 97 16.39 0.80 -15.23
C GLY A 97 16.69 -0.54 -14.55
N THR A 98 16.83 -1.63 -15.30
CA THR A 98 17.13 -2.95 -14.71
C THR A 98 18.52 -3.00 -14.08
N PRO A 99 19.64 -2.64 -14.75
CA PRO A 99 20.95 -2.69 -14.11
C PRO A 99 21.06 -1.69 -12.95
N LEU A 100 20.54 -0.47 -13.09
CA LEU A 100 20.55 0.51 -11.99
C LEU A 100 19.72 0.02 -10.79
N GLY A 101 18.55 -0.58 -11.04
CA GLY A 101 17.72 -1.17 -10.00
C GLY A 101 18.40 -2.34 -9.28
N ILE A 102 19.07 -3.22 -10.02
CA ILE A 102 19.82 -4.34 -9.45
C ILE A 102 21.01 -3.84 -8.62
N LEU A 103 21.81 -2.91 -9.15
CA LEU A 103 22.96 -2.34 -8.43
C LEU A 103 22.53 -1.64 -7.13
N ALA A 104 21.45 -0.85 -7.18
CA ALA A 104 20.88 -0.22 -5.98
C ALA A 104 20.34 -1.26 -4.98
N GLY A 105 19.68 -2.31 -5.47
CA GLY A 105 19.17 -3.41 -4.64
C GLY A 105 20.28 -4.17 -3.92
N ILE A 106 21.34 -4.54 -4.64
CA ILE A 106 22.52 -5.22 -4.08
C ILE A 106 23.21 -4.32 -3.06
N TYR A 107 23.44 -3.04 -3.39
CA TYR A 107 24.08 -2.10 -2.48
C TYR A 107 23.27 -1.91 -1.18
N LEU A 108 21.94 -1.84 -1.26
CA LEU A 108 21.09 -1.74 -0.07
C LEU A 108 21.09 -3.04 0.75
N ALA A 109 21.09 -4.19 0.10
CA ALA A 109 21.14 -5.49 0.78
C ALA A 109 22.45 -5.67 1.57
N GLU A 110 23.57 -5.18 1.03
CA GLU A 110 24.90 -5.32 1.64
C GLU A 110 25.19 -4.22 2.68
N TYR A 111 24.90 -2.95 2.36
CA TYR A 111 25.30 -1.78 3.16
C TYR A 111 24.14 -1.11 3.94
N GLY A 112 22.93 -1.67 3.88
CA GLY A 112 21.69 -1.06 4.39
C GLY A 112 21.63 -0.76 5.90
N ARG A 113 22.61 -1.22 6.70
CA ARG A 113 22.73 -0.84 8.12
C ARG A 113 23.50 0.45 8.38
N LYS A 114 24.25 1.00 7.42
CA LYS A 114 25.13 2.18 7.64
C LYS A 114 25.12 3.22 6.51
N SER A 115 24.35 3.03 5.44
CA SER A 115 24.50 3.82 4.21
C SER A 115 23.39 4.85 3.96
N VAL A 116 23.81 6.05 3.54
CA VAL A 116 23.04 7.21 3.06
C VAL A 116 21.94 6.86 2.03
N LEU A 117 22.10 5.76 1.27
CA LEU A 117 21.05 5.32 0.33
C LEU A 117 19.76 4.85 1.01
N ALA A 118 19.81 4.26 2.20
CA ALA A 118 18.61 3.82 2.90
C ALA A 118 17.73 5.00 3.32
N GLU A 119 18.36 6.13 3.64
CA GLU A 119 17.70 7.40 3.96
C GLU A 119 17.15 8.06 2.70
N ILE A 120 17.89 8.05 1.59
CA ILE A 120 17.42 8.56 0.28
C ILE A 120 16.22 7.75 -0.23
N ILE A 121 16.24 6.42 -0.13
CA ILE A 121 15.14 5.56 -0.56
C ILE A 121 13.90 5.80 0.30
N ARG A 122 14.06 5.92 1.63
CA ARG A 122 12.95 6.29 2.53
C ARG A 122 12.43 7.69 2.25
N PHE A 123 13.31 8.65 1.96
CA PHE A 123 12.94 10.02 1.63
C PHE A 123 12.18 10.11 0.30
N ILE A 124 12.64 9.41 -0.74
CA ILE A 124 11.94 9.33 -2.02
C ILE A 124 10.59 8.67 -1.81
N ASN A 125 10.53 7.55 -1.09
CA ASN A 125 9.29 6.85 -0.77
C ASN A 125 8.31 7.75 0.01
N ASP A 126 8.80 8.55 0.95
CA ASP A 126 7.98 9.50 1.72
C ASP A 126 7.56 10.72 0.89
N ILE A 127 8.36 11.17 -0.08
CA ILE A 127 7.94 12.21 -1.04
C ILE A 127 6.82 11.69 -1.94
N LEU A 128 7.02 10.49 -2.50
CA LEU A 128 6.08 9.85 -3.41
C LEU A 128 4.76 9.50 -2.70
N LEU A 129 4.81 9.03 -1.45
CA LEU A 129 3.63 8.57 -0.70
C LEU A 129 2.98 9.63 0.19
N SER A 130 3.75 10.52 0.81
CA SER A 130 3.25 11.33 1.94
C SER A 130 3.15 12.83 1.63
N ARG A 131 4.05 13.43 0.84
CA ARG A 131 4.05 14.90 0.64
C ARG A 131 3.25 15.37 -0.58
N ALA A 132 3.29 14.64 -1.70
CA ALA A 132 2.63 15.06 -2.93
C ALA A 132 1.09 15.07 -2.82
N VAL A 133 0.52 14.13 -2.05
CA VAL A 133 -0.94 13.99 -1.92
C VAL A 133 -1.54 14.94 -0.86
N TYR A 134 -0.81 15.29 0.19
CA TYR A 134 -1.34 16.11 1.30
C TYR A 134 -0.92 17.59 1.26
N ARG A 135 0.11 17.97 0.50
CA ARG A 135 0.62 19.36 0.47
C ARG A 135 0.07 20.20 -0.69
N GLY A 136 -1.15 19.92 -1.16
CA GLY A 136 -1.84 20.71 -2.19
C GLY A 136 -2.83 21.76 -1.64
N GLY A 137 -3.21 21.69 -0.36
CA GLY A 137 -4.37 22.42 0.16
C GLY A 137 -4.14 23.38 1.34
N SER A 138 -2.92 23.55 1.84
CA SER A 138 -2.69 24.28 3.11
C SER A 138 -1.70 25.44 3.03
N VAL A 139 -1.55 26.06 1.85
CA VAL A 139 -0.80 27.32 1.70
C VAL A 139 -1.70 28.38 1.08
N ARG A 140 -2.80 28.66 1.78
CA ARG A 140 -3.47 29.96 1.73
C ARG A 140 -4.42 30.00 2.92
N LEU A 141 -4.06 30.77 3.94
CA LEU A 141 -4.92 31.46 4.92
C LEU A 141 -4.05 31.82 6.14
N HIS A 142 -3.08 32.70 5.92
CA HIS A 142 -2.41 33.44 7.00
C HIS A 142 -2.21 34.89 6.57
N HIS A 143 -3.29 35.53 6.08
CA HIS A 143 -3.32 37.00 5.94
C HIS A 143 -4.74 37.57 5.70
N ARG A 144 -5.76 37.09 6.42
CA ARG A 144 -7.00 37.89 6.54
C ARG A 144 -7.54 37.80 7.97
N GLY A 145 -7.74 38.99 8.53
CA GLY A 145 -7.96 39.30 9.93
C GLY A 145 -8.98 38.42 10.64
N GLY A 146 -8.72 38.22 11.93
CA GLY A 146 -9.70 37.73 12.87
C GLY A 146 -10.86 38.73 12.98
N ALA A 147 -12.06 38.25 12.64
CA ALA A 147 -13.34 38.82 13.06
C ALA A 147 -14.50 37.84 12.79
N ASP A 148 -14.36 36.91 11.84
CA ASP A 148 -15.56 36.24 11.29
C ASP A 148 -15.79 34.78 11.75
N ALA A 149 -14.84 34.16 12.46
CA ALA A 149 -14.93 32.74 12.83
C ALA A 149 -15.85 32.45 14.03
N THR A 150 -16.29 33.48 14.75
CA THR A 150 -17.10 33.33 15.98
C THR A 150 -18.62 33.33 15.70
N LEU A 151 -19.05 33.63 14.47
CA LEU A 151 -20.48 33.86 14.13
C LEU A 151 -21.15 32.77 13.28
N LEU A 152 -20.45 31.69 12.92
CA LEU A 152 -21.07 30.53 12.27
C LEU A 152 -21.03 29.32 13.19
N GLY A 153 -22.14 29.12 13.90
CA GLY A 153 -22.39 28.01 14.82
C GLY A 153 -22.33 26.64 14.15
N LEU A 154 -21.11 26.14 13.92
CA LEU A 154 -20.80 24.77 13.55
C LEU A 154 -19.67 24.24 14.44
N GLY A 155 -20.00 24.08 15.72
CA GLY A 155 -19.21 23.27 16.64
C GLY A 155 -19.18 21.82 16.18
N GLY A 156 -18.00 21.17 16.32
CA GLY A 156 -17.96 19.71 16.49
C GLY A 156 -16.95 18.91 15.67
N ARG A 157 -16.20 19.49 14.71
CA ARG A 157 -15.40 18.64 13.79
C ARG A 157 -13.89 18.93 13.69
N TYR A 158 -13.33 19.73 14.59
CA TYR A 158 -11.86 19.97 14.63
C TYR A 158 -11.17 19.37 15.87
N ARG A 159 -11.89 18.62 16.71
CA ARG A 159 -11.36 18.02 17.95
C ARG A 159 -10.70 16.64 17.79
N ALA A 160 -10.79 16.00 16.62
CA ALA A 160 -10.24 14.64 16.43
C ALA A 160 -8.70 14.61 16.21
N GLY A 161 -8.13 15.63 15.56
CA GLY A 161 -6.69 15.66 15.25
C GLY A 161 -5.78 16.08 16.41
N ALA A 162 -6.27 16.94 17.32
CA ALA A 162 -5.49 17.43 18.45
C ALA A 162 -5.35 16.41 19.59
N ALA A 163 -6.31 15.48 19.72
CA ALA A 163 -6.27 14.45 20.76
C ALA A 163 -5.17 13.40 20.51
N ALA A 164 -4.88 13.05 19.26
CA ALA A 164 -3.85 12.05 18.93
C ALA A 164 -2.42 12.50 19.27
N GLY A 165 -2.13 13.81 19.23
CA GLY A 165 -0.84 14.37 19.62
C GLY A 165 -0.62 14.43 21.14
N ALA A 166 -1.69 14.60 21.92
CA ALA A 166 -1.61 14.77 23.38
C ALA A 166 -1.32 13.45 24.13
N TYR A 167 -1.74 12.30 23.59
CA TYR A 167 -1.46 11.00 24.23
C TYR A 167 0.01 10.57 24.14
N ARG A 168 0.76 11.04 23.12
CA ARG A 168 2.17 10.65 22.93
C ARG A 168 3.14 11.39 23.86
N TYR A 169 2.74 12.53 24.41
CA TYR A 169 3.58 13.30 25.34
C TYR A 169 3.46 12.83 26.80
N SER A 170 2.34 12.19 27.17
CA SER A 170 2.06 11.79 28.56
C SER A 170 2.77 10.48 29.01
N TYR A 171 3.17 9.61 28.06
CA TYR A 171 3.88 8.36 28.39
C TYR A 171 5.37 8.57 28.71
N HIS A 172 6.02 9.60 28.15
CA HIS A 172 7.44 9.87 28.44
C HIS A 172 7.65 10.63 29.75
N ARG A 173 6.65 11.38 30.24
CA ARG A 173 6.79 12.14 31.49
C ARG A 173 6.65 11.27 32.75
N LYS A 174 5.81 10.22 32.72
CA LYS A 174 5.63 9.32 33.87
C LYS A 174 6.79 8.36 34.14
N HIS A 175 7.69 8.15 33.17
CA HIS A 175 8.90 7.34 33.37
C HIS A 175 10.15 8.16 33.69
N ALA A 176 10.13 9.48 33.47
CA ALA A 176 11.21 10.38 33.87
C ALA A 176 11.11 10.79 35.35
N GLU A 177 9.91 10.81 35.93
CA GLU A 177 9.67 11.20 37.32
C GLU A 177 9.76 10.03 38.32
N ALA A 178 9.91 8.77 37.86
CA ALA A 178 9.99 7.58 38.72
C ALA A 178 11.44 7.07 38.97
N GLY A 179 12.46 7.81 38.51
CA GLY A 179 13.88 7.45 38.68
C GLY A 179 14.71 8.49 39.46
N ALA A 180 14.06 9.50 40.05
CA ALA A 180 14.70 10.53 40.86
C ALA A 180 13.85 10.77 42.12
N GLY A 181 13.99 9.86 43.08
CA GLY A 181 13.34 9.89 44.39
C GLY A 181 13.78 8.69 45.21
#